data_AF-A0A836BLQ7-F1
#
_entry.id   AF-A0A836BLQ7-F1
#
_cell.length_a   1.000
_cell.length_b   1.000
_cell.length_c   1.000
_cell.angle_alpha   90.00
_cell.angle_beta   90.00
_cell.angle_gamma   90.00
#
_symmetry.space_group_name_H-M   'P 1'
#
loop_
_entity.id
_entity.type
_entity.pdbx_description
1 polymer ?
#
loop_
_entity_poly.entity_id
_entity_poly.type
_entity_poly.pdbx_seq_one_letter_code
_entity_poly.pdbx_strand_id
1 'polypeptide(L)' 'MVKLSCSHYGYDCDFETDGDADDVISKFGEHTLNEHGIDYSKETLMQFILRIRV' A
#
# COMPACT_ATOMS: atom_id res chain seq x y z
N MET A 1 1.60 0.70 14.12
CA MET A 1 1.28 -0.38 13.16
C MET A 1 0.31 0.15 12.12
N VAL A 2 0.70 0.06 10.87
CA VAL A 2 -0.07 0.47 9.69
C VAL A 2 -0.44 -0.80 8.94
N LYS A 3 -1.63 -0.85 8.34
CA LYS A 3 -2.07 -1.96 7.50
C LYS A 3 -2.60 -1.41 6.18
N LEU A 4 -2.09 -1.89 5.06
CA LEU A 4 -2.60 -1.61 3.71
C LEU A 4 -3.09 -2.92 3.08
N SER A 5 -4.21 -2.85 2.37
CA SER A 5 -4.73 -3.97 1.60
C SER A 5 -5.27 -3.48 0.26
N CYS A 6 -4.94 -4.20 -0.80
CA CYS A 6 -5.35 -3.88 -2.17
C CYS A 6 -6.88 -3.83 -2.30
N SER A 7 -7.58 -4.80 -1.70
CA SER A 7 -9.05 -4.83 -1.63
C SER A 7 -9.67 -3.57 -1.02
N HIS A 8 -9.00 -2.92 -0.06
CA HIS A 8 -9.52 -1.71 0.58
C HIS A 8 -9.47 -0.49 -0.35
N TYR A 9 -8.59 -0.51 -1.35
CA TYR A 9 -8.47 0.54 -2.36
C TYR A 9 -9.19 0.19 -3.67
N GLY A 10 -9.97 -0.88 -3.70
CA GLY A 10 -10.79 -1.27 -4.86
C GLY A 10 -10.02 -2.04 -5.94
N TYR A 11 -8.85 -2.59 -5.60
CA TYR A 11 -8.14 -3.52 -6.47
C TYR A 11 -8.75 -4.92 -6.36
N ASP A 12 -8.81 -5.63 -7.49
CA ASP A 12 -9.13 -7.06 -7.53
C ASP A 12 -7.90 -7.88 -7.12
N CYS A 13 -7.43 -7.67 -5.89
CA CYS A 13 -6.26 -8.34 -5.34
C CYS A 13 -6.37 -8.49 -3.82
N ASP A 14 -6.14 -9.71 -3.34
CA ASP A 14 -6.25 -10.08 -1.92
C ASP A 14 -4.98 -9.76 -1.10
N PHE A 15 -4.02 -9.03 -1.69
CA PHE A 15 -2.78 -8.68 -1.00
C PHE A 15 -3.03 -7.75 0.18
N GLU A 16 -2.50 -8.14 1.33
CA GLU A 16 -2.44 -7.33 2.55
C GLU A 16 -1.01 -7.28 3.10
N THR A 17 -0.64 -6.14 3.66
CA THR A 17 0.63 -5.95 4.36
C THR A 17 0.42 -5.10 5.60
N ASP A 18 1.04 -5.49 6.70
CA ASP A 18 0.99 -4.77 7.97
C ASP A 18 2.39 -4.66 8.58
N GLY A 19 2.62 -3.55 9.30
CA GLY A 19 3.92 -3.28 9.90
C GLY A 19 4.18 -1.81 10.15
N ASP A 20 5.45 -1.43 10.08
CA ASP A 20 5.90 -0.04 10.09
C ASP A 20 5.59 0.65 8.76
N ALA A 21 5.44 1.97 8.77
CA ALA A 21 5.06 2.72 7.58
C ALA A 21 6.05 2.49 6.42
N ASP A 22 7.36 2.46 6.70
CA ASP A 22 8.39 2.25 5.67
C ASP A 22 8.33 0.84 5.06
N ASP A 23 8.16 -0.19 5.90
CA ASP A 23 8.04 -1.59 5.46
C ASP A 23 6.78 -1.83 4.63
N VAL A 24 5.66 -1.27 5.08
CA VAL A 24 4.37 -1.30 4.37
C VAL A 24 4.46 -0.58 3.03
N ILE A 25 5.09 0.60 2.97
CA ILE A 25 5.30 1.36 1.72
C ILE A 25 6.14 0.54 0.74
N SER A 26 7.24 -0.05 1.20
CA SER A 26 8.13 -0.81 0.31
C SER A 26 7.41 -2.04 -0.26
N LYS A 27 6.79 -2.86 0.61
CA LYS A 27 6.07 -4.06 0.19
C LYS A 27 4.88 -3.75 -0.71
N PHE A 28 4.06 -2.76 -0.34
CA PHE A 28 2.89 -2.40 -1.11
C PHE A 28 3.25 -1.78 -2.46
N GLY A 29 4.29 -0.93 -2.51
CA GLY A 29 4.78 -0.34 -3.75
C GLY A 29 5.36 -1.37 -4.72
N GLU A 30 6.18 -2.31 -4.23
CA GLU A 30 6.69 -3.41 -5.06
C GLU A 30 5.56 -4.31 -5.57
N HIS A 31 4.58 -4.61 -4.71
CA HIS A 31 3.40 -5.39 -5.09
C HIS A 31 2.58 -4.68 -6.17
N THR A 32 2.25 -3.40 -5.99
CA THR A 32 1.47 -2.66 -7.01
C THR A 32 2.23 -2.52 -8.32
N LEU A 33 3.55 -2.39 -8.28
CA LEU A 33 4.37 -2.34 -9.49
C LEU A 33 4.38 -3.69 -10.22
N ASN A 34 4.51 -4.81 -9.49
CA ASN A 34 4.66 -6.14 -10.09
C ASN A 34 3.31 -6.74 -10.53
N GLU A 35 2.31 -6.68 -9.66
CA GLU A 35 1.01 -7.35 -9.85
C GLU A 35 0.01 -6.44 -10.58
N HIS A 36 0.03 -5.13 -10.28
CA HIS A 36 -0.88 -4.16 -10.89
C HIS A 36 -0.23 -3.34 -12.02
N GLY A 37 1.09 -3.37 -12.17
CA GLY A 37 1.82 -2.52 -13.12
C GLY A 37 1.78 -1.04 -12.75
N ILE A 38 1.47 -0.70 -11.49
CA ILE A 38 1.31 0.67 -10.99
C ILE A 38 2.51 1.03 -10.13
N ASP A 39 3.32 1.95 -10.63
CA ASP A 39 4.42 2.55 -9.87
C ASP A 39 3.88 3.69 -8.99
N TYR A 40 3.78 3.42 -7.69
CA TYR A 40 3.44 4.46 -6.72
C TYR A 40 4.69 5.06 -6.09
N SER A 41 4.82 6.38 -6.20
CA SER A 41 5.82 7.11 -5.43
C SER A 41 5.62 6.90 -3.93
N LYS A 42 6.72 6.85 -3.18
CA LYS A 42 6.70 6.75 -1.70
C LYS A 42 5.81 7.81 -1.05
N GLU A 43 5.78 9.01 -1.60
CA GLU A 43 4.92 10.11 -1.13
C GLU A 43 3.44 9.76 -1.25
N THR A 44 3.01 9.17 -2.36
CA THR A 44 1.62 8.73 -2.57
C THR A 44 1.26 7.63 -1.57
N LEU A 45 2.14 6.65 -1.37
CA LEU A 45 1.93 5.58 -0.40
C LEU A 45 1.88 6.12 1.04
N MET A 46 2.68 7.13 1.38
CA MET A 46 2.55 7.84 2.66
C MET A 46 1.20 8.52 2.81
N GLN A 47 0.66 9.15 1.77
CA GLN A 47 -0.67 9.76 1.82
C GLN A 47 -1.77 8.71 2.07
N PHE A 48 -1.64 7.51 1.51
CA PHE A 48 -2.56 6.40 1.72
C PHE A 48 -2.59 6.00 3.20
N ILE A 49 -1.41 5.89 3.82
CA ILE A 49 -1.24 5.58 5.24
C ILE A 49 -1.80 6.68 6.15
N LEU A 50 -1.59 7.95 5.79
CA LEU A 50 -2.11 9.09 6.56
C LEU A 50 -3.64 9.14 6.53
N ARG A 51 -4.27 8.73 5.43
CA ARG A 51 -5.74 8.71 5.28
C ARG A 51 -6.44 7.57 6.02
N ILE A 52 -5.74 6.51 6.40
CA ILE A 52 -6.30 5.39 7.19
C ILE A 52 -6.53 5.79 8.67
N ARG A 53 -5.92 6.89 9.12
CA ARG A 53 -5.88 7.31 10.52
C ARG A 53 -6.90 8.39 10.89
N VAL A 54 -7.81 8.76 9.98
CA VAL A 54 -8.85 9.78 10.18
C VAL A 54 -10.24 9.16 10.32
#